data_AF-S7PU36-F1
#
_entry.id   AF-S7PU36-F1
#
_cell.length_a   1.000
_cell.length_b   1.000
_cell.length_c   1.000
_cell.angle_alpha   90.00
_cell.angle_beta   90.00
_cell.angle_gamma   90.00
#
_symmetry.space_group_name_H-M   'P 1'
#
loop_
_entity.id
_entity.type
_entity.pdbx_description
1 polymer ?
#
loop_
_entity_poly.entity_id
_entity_poly.type
_entity_poly.pdbx_seq_one_letter_code
_entity_poly.pdbx_strand_id
1 'polypeptide(L)' 'MLILHPLSRCDVCLDEYSFASPQQTPHAISCGHVFCHPCLSRLNPSICPLCRK' A
#
# COMPACT_ATOMS: atom_id res chain seq x y z
N MET A 1 -4.14 8.09 -13.54
CA MET A 1 -4.44 6.65 -13.47
C MET A 1 -3.26 5.94 -12.84
N LEU A 2 -3.44 5.27 -11.71
CA LEU A 2 -2.38 4.46 -11.11
C LEU A 2 -2.40 3.11 -11.82
N ILE A 3 -1.49 2.90 -12.78
CA ILE A 3 -1.37 1.59 -13.45
C ILE A 3 -0.51 0.71 -12.56
N LEU A 4 -1.17 -0.15 -11.79
CA LEU A 4 -0.51 -1.21 -11.04
C LEU A 4 -0.49 -2.48 -11.90
N HIS A 5 0.66 -3.13 -11.92
CA HIS A 5 0.77 -4.45 -12.52
C HIS A 5 -0.12 -5.43 -11.72
N PRO A 6 -0.81 -6.40 -12.33
CA PRO A 6 -1.66 -7.36 -11.61
C PRO A 6 -0.88 -8.22 -10.59
N LEU A 7 0.45 -8.28 -10.71
CA LEU A 7 1.36 -8.92 -9.74
C LEU A 7 1.93 -7.95 -8.70
N SER A 8 1.38 -6.73 -8.62
CA SER A 8 1.82 -5.77 -7.62
C SER A 8 1.35 -6.23 -6.25
N ARG A 9 2.27 -6.16 -5.29
CA ARG A 9 2.08 -6.59 -3.92
C ARG A 9 2.51 -5.48 -2.97
N CYS A 10 2.02 -5.54 -1.74
CA CYS A 10 2.45 -4.61 -0.71
C CYS A 10 3.88 -4.89 -0.29
N ASP A 11 4.76 -3.88 -0.32
CA ASP A 11 6.16 -4.03 0.12
C ASP A 11 6.33 -4.29 1.62
N VAL A 12 5.24 -4.19 2.41
CA VAL A 12 5.25 -4.43 3.86
C VAL A 12 4.84 -5.86 4.20
N CYS A 13 3.66 -6.29 3.75
CA CYS A 13 3.15 -7.63 4.05
C CYS A 13 3.38 -8.65 2.93
N LEU A 14 3.90 -8.22 1.78
CA LEU A 14 4.18 -9.03 0.58
C LEU A 14 2.93 -9.68 -0.06
N ASP A 15 1.74 -9.26 0.37
CA ASP A 15 0.44 -9.74 -0.11
C ASP A 15 0.02 -9.03 -1.40
N GLU A 16 -0.66 -9.75 -2.29
CA GLU A 16 -1.09 -9.23 -3.59
C GLU A 16 -2.21 -8.18 -3.45
N TYR A 17 -2.13 -7.13 -4.25
CA TYR A 17 -3.23 -6.16 -4.31
C TYR A 17 -4.43 -6.76 -5.02
N SER A 18 -5.61 -6.58 -4.43
CA SER A 18 -6.87 -7.04 -5.00
C SER A 18 -7.91 -5.94 -4.94
N PHE A 19 -8.55 -5.67 -6.08
CA PHE A 19 -9.69 -4.77 -6.17
C PHE A 19 -11.01 -5.45 -5.76
N ALA A 20 -11.00 -6.77 -5.53
CA ALA A 20 -12.17 -7.50 -5.04
C ALA A 20 -12.38 -7.29 -3.53
N SER A 21 -11.32 -6.98 -2.79
CA SER A 21 -11.34 -6.80 -1.34
C SER A 21 -10.89 -5.38 -0.97
N PRO A 22 -11.72 -4.55 -0.31
CA PRO A 22 -11.35 -3.17 0.02
C PRO A 22 -10.18 -3.05 1.00
N GLN A 23 -9.79 -4.14 1.66
CA GLN A 23 -8.61 -4.16 2.53
C GLN A 23 -7.32 -4.36 1.73
N GLN A 24 -7.39 -5.11 0.62
CA GLN A 24 -6.27 -5.39 -0.27
C GLN A 24 -6.19 -4.38 -1.41
N THR A 25 -7.05 -3.35 -1.42
CA THR A 25 -6.92 -2.28 -2.40
C THR A 25 -5.63 -1.50 -2.18
N PRO A 26 -4.94 -1.10 -3.25
CA PRO A 26 -3.74 -0.29 -3.17
C PRO A 26 -4.08 1.16 -2.77
N HIS A 27 -3.40 1.68 -1.76
CA HIS A 27 -3.54 3.05 -1.29
C HIS A 27 -2.22 3.79 -1.39
N ALA A 28 -2.18 4.87 -2.17
CA ALA A 28 -1.03 5.76 -2.25
C ALA A 28 -1.07 6.81 -1.12
N ILE A 29 0.06 7.05 -0.47
CA ILE A 29 0.24 8.13 0.50
C ILE A 29 1.01 9.31 -0.11
N SER A 30 1.16 10.42 0.64
CA SER A 30 1.74 11.68 0.15
C SER A 30 3.14 11.56 -0.47
N CYS A 31 3.95 10.57 -0.07
CA CYS A 31 5.27 10.35 -0.64
C CYS A 31 5.26 9.54 -1.96
N GLY A 32 4.09 9.10 -2.43
CA GLY A 32 3.91 8.33 -3.66
C GLY A 32 4.01 6.81 -3.51
N HIS A 33 4.37 6.30 -2.33
CA HIS A 33 4.38 4.86 -2.07
C HIS A 33 2.97 4.31 -1.86
N VAL A 34 2.79 3.05 -2.25
CA VAL A 34 1.51 2.36 -2.25
C VAL A 34 1.55 1.22 -1.24
N PHE A 35 0.51 1.12 -0.41
CA PHE A 35 0.37 0.08 0.62
C PHE A 35 -1.06 -0.44 0.68
N CYS A 36 -1.28 -1.62 1.26
CA CYS A 36 -2.63 -2.10 1.55
C CYS A 36 -3.20 -1.41 2.81
N HIS A 37 -4.52 -1.32 2.90
CA HIS A 37 -5.20 -0.70 4.04
C HIS A 37 -4.75 -1.23 5.42
N PRO A 38 -4.61 -2.55 5.67
CA PRO A 38 -4.19 -3.06 6.97
C PRO A 38 -2.73 -2.76 7.32
N CYS A 39 -1.85 -2.54 6.34
CA CYS A 39 -0.51 -2.06 6.59
C CYS A 39 -0.52 -0.57 6.96
N LEU A 40 -1.28 0.24 6.22
CA LEU A 40 -1.46 1.67 6.53
C LEU A 40 -2.08 1.91 7.90
N SER A 41 -3.08 1.10 8.27
CA SER A 41 -3.74 1.21 9.57
C SER A 41 -2.83 0.84 10.74
N ARG A 42 -1.84 -0.05 10.53
CA ARG A 42 -0.85 -0.43 11.54
C ARG A 42 0.32 0.55 11.63
N LEU A 43 0.66 1.21 10.53
CA LEU A 43 1.75 2.18 10.48
C LEU A 43 1.28 3.50 11.10
N ASN A 44 2.13 4.12 11.90
CA ASN A 44 1.90 5.49 12.37
C ASN A 44 1.79 6.38 11.12
N PRO A 45 0.62 6.98 10.83
CA PRO A 45 0.27 7.47 9.49
C PRO A 45 1.12 8.64 8.97
N SER A 46 2.07 9.12 9.77
CA SER A 46 2.98 10.21 9.41
C SER A 46 4.32 9.75 8.83
N ILE A 47 4.68 8.46 8.89
CA ILE A 47 5.99 7.99 8.44
C ILE A 47 5.81 6.87 7.41
N CYS A 48 6.30 7.10 6.19
CA CYS A 48 6.36 6.04 5.19
C CYS A 48 7.43 5.00 5.59
N PRO A 49 7.13 3.68 5.60
CA PRO A 49 8.10 2.65 5.97
C PRO A 49 9.25 2.54 4.96
N LEU A 50 9.01 2.91 3.70
CA LEU A 50 10.01 2.89 2.63
C LEU A 50 10.88 4.15 2.61
N CYS A 51 10.27 5.33 2.78
CA CYS A 51 11.03 6.58 2.79
C CYS A 51 11.66 6.90 4.15
N ARG A 52 11.07 6.41 5.25
CA ARG A 52 11.33 6.81 6.64
C ARG A 52 11.22 8.32 6.87
N LYS A 53 10.37 9.00 6.10
CA LYS A 53 10.03 10.43 6.12
C LYS A 53 8.57 10.64 5.70
#